data_AF-A0A8K0VXA2-F1
#
_entry.id   AF-A0A8K0VXA2-F1
#
_cell.length_a   1.000
_cell.length_b   1.000
_cell.length_c   1.000
_cell.angle_alpha   90.00
_cell.angle_beta   90.00
_cell.angle_gamma   90.00
#
_symmetry.space_group_name_H-M   'P 1'
#
loop_
_entity.id
_entity.type
_entity.pdbx_description
1 polymer ?
#
loop_
_entity_poly.entity_id
_entity_poly.type
_entity_poly.pdbx_seq_one_letter_code
_entity_poly.pdbx_strand_id
1 'polypeptide(L)' 'MPKRKAQTGPENMDSPAKKTKAAPKKDKKSTNDVYTSQQKAAITQFMSFTSVDRNAAIRVLKSHNWDAQTAVNA' A
#
# COMPACT_ATOMS: atom_id res chain seq x y z
N MET A 1 14.21 12.29 -48.30
CA MET A 1 13.87 11.71 -46.98
C MET A 1 13.35 12.80 -46.06
N PRO A 2 12.11 12.71 -45.56
CA PRO A 2 11.49 13.77 -44.78
C PRO A 2 11.80 13.66 -43.28
N LYS A 3 12.45 14.68 -42.70
CA LYS A 3 12.41 14.90 -41.24
C LYS A 3 11.13 15.69 -40.93
N ARG A 4 10.16 15.04 -40.32
CA ARG A 4 8.80 15.56 -40.04
C ARG A 4 8.85 16.80 -39.13
N LYS A 5 7.95 17.76 -39.40
CA LYS A 5 7.58 18.94 -38.59
C LYS A 5 6.51 18.59 -37.53
N ALA A 6 6.53 19.39 -36.44
CA ALA A 6 5.40 19.90 -35.64
C ALA A 6 4.70 19.07 -34.55
N GLN A 7 4.14 19.83 -33.59
CA GLN A 7 3.16 19.51 -32.51
C GLN A 7 3.73 18.80 -31.27
N THR A 8 3.40 19.14 -30.01
CA THR A 8 2.32 19.92 -29.35
C THR A 8 2.77 20.06 -27.87
N GLY A 9 2.76 21.26 -27.26
CA GLY A 9 1.80 21.62 -26.20
C GLY A 9 2.30 21.37 -24.75
N PRO A 10 2.23 22.34 -23.82
CA PRO A 10 2.26 22.05 -22.38
C PRO A 10 0.88 21.48 -21.95
N GLU A 11 0.82 20.84 -20.77
CA GLU A 11 -0.42 20.40 -20.06
C GLU A 11 -0.89 18.93 -20.25
N ASN A 12 -0.75 18.16 -19.16
CA ASN A 12 -1.57 17.03 -18.70
C ASN A 12 -1.06 16.73 -17.27
N MET A 13 -1.70 17.16 -16.17
CA MET A 13 -2.91 16.55 -15.60
C MET A 13 -2.99 15.05 -15.92
N ASP A 14 -2.64 14.19 -14.97
CA ASP A 14 -3.49 13.09 -14.49
C ASP A 14 -2.68 12.07 -13.69
N SER A 15 -3.02 11.99 -12.41
CA SER A 15 -3.03 10.81 -11.56
C SER A 15 -2.98 9.45 -12.28
N PRO A 16 -2.41 8.41 -11.65
CA PRO A 16 -3.02 7.10 -11.69
C PRO A 16 -3.79 6.87 -10.39
N ALA A 17 -4.94 7.55 -10.28
CA ALA A 17 -5.99 7.14 -9.36
C ALA A 17 -6.70 5.91 -9.96
N LYS A 18 -6.15 4.71 -9.72
CA LYS A 18 -6.92 3.45 -9.81
C LYS A 18 -6.53 2.50 -8.67
N LYS A 19 -7.07 2.78 -7.48
CA LYS A 19 -7.62 1.72 -6.63
C LYS A 19 -9.11 1.99 -6.48
N THR A 20 -9.85 1.27 -7.31
CA THR A 20 -11.28 0.95 -7.24
C THR A 20 -11.96 1.28 -5.92
N LYS A 21 -12.94 2.18 -6.00
CA LYS A 21 -14.29 2.16 -5.40
C LYS A 21 -14.45 1.49 -4.03
N ALA A 22 -14.78 2.33 -3.06
CA ALA A 22 -15.83 2.15 -2.03
C ALA A 22 -15.79 0.89 -1.15
N ALA A 23 -15.48 1.11 0.12
CA ALA A 23 -16.18 0.42 1.21
C ALA A 23 -16.19 1.30 2.48
N PRO A 24 -17.32 1.95 2.83
CA PRO A 24 -17.54 2.39 4.19
C PRO A 24 -18.11 1.19 4.95
N LYS A 25 -17.34 0.59 5.87
CA LYS A 25 -17.93 -0.32 6.86
C LYS A 25 -17.41 0.03 8.25
N LYS A 26 -18.30 0.70 8.99
CA LYS A 26 -18.27 0.92 10.43
C LYS A 26 -17.75 -0.35 11.12
N ASP A 27 -16.58 -0.27 11.71
CA ASP A 27 -16.01 -1.35 12.50
C ASP A 27 -16.86 -1.58 13.74
N LYS A 28 -17.73 -2.58 13.65
CA LYS A 28 -18.32 -3.26 14.79
C LYS A 28 -17.14 -3.84 15.55
N LYS A 29 -16.81 -3.25 16.70
CA LYS A 29 -15.67 -3.60 17.54
C LYS A 29 -15.76 -5.07 17.97
N SER A 30 -15.17 -5.96 17.17
CA SER A 30 -14.96 -7.36 17.48
C SER A 30 -13.91 -7.45 18.58
N THR A 31 -14.36 -7.63 19.81
CA THR A 31 -13.52 -7.89 20.98
C THR A 31 -12.92 -9.30 20.90
N ASN A 32 -11.98 -9.52 19.98
CA ASN A 32 -10.93 -10.55 20.06
C ASN A 32 -9.84 -10.43 18.97
N ASP A 33 -9.75 -9.29 18.28
CA ASP A 33 -8.70 -9.10 17.30
C ASP A 33 -7.52 -8.39 17.96
N VAL A 34 -6.47 -9.17 18.27
CA VAL A 34 -5.18 -8.68 18.84
C VAL A 34 -4.56 -7.55 18.01
N TYR A 35 -4.94 -7.42 16.74
CA TYR A 35 -4.46 -6.42 15.80
C TYR A 35 -5.59 -5.61 15.19
N THR A 36 -5.35 -4.31 15.01
CA THR A 36 -6.27 -3.43 14.28
C THR A 36 -6.35 -3.82 12.80
N SER A 37 -7.41 -3.39 12.11
CA SER A 37 -7.57 -3.61 10.67
C SER A 37 -6.36 -3.12 9.86
N GLN A 38 -5.82 -1.95 10.22
CA GLN A 38 -4.61 -1.38 9.62
C GLN A 38 -3.39 -2.29 9.81
N GLN A 39 -3.18 -2.79 11.02
CA GLN A 39 -2.05 -3.67 11.33
C GLN A 39 -2.14 -4.99 10.57
N LYS A 40 -3.33 -5.58 10.47
CA LYS A 40 -3.56 -6.79 9.67
C LYS A 40 -3.27 -6.58 8.18
N ALA A 41 -3.66 -5.42 7.64
CA ALA A 41 -3.35 -5.05 6.27
C ALA A 41 -1.83 -4.92 6.07
N ALA A 42 -1.13 -4.22 6.98
CA ALA A 42 0.32 -4.07 6.92
C ALA A 42 1.07 -5.41 7.02
N ILE A 43 0.66 -6.30 7.93
CA ILE A 43 1.23 -7.66 8.05
C ILE A 43 1.09 -8.41 6.73
N THR A 44 -0.11 -8.42 6.15
CA THR A 44 -0.38 -9.15 4.90
C THR A 44 0.43 -8.58 3.73
N GLN A 45 0.52 -7.26 3.62
CA GLN A 45 1.32 -6.59 2.59
C GLN A 45 2.81 -6.90 2.75
N PHE A 46 3.36 -6.74 3.95
CA PHE A 46 4.77 -7.00 4.22
C PHE A 46 5.16 -8.45 3.91
N MET A 47 4.34 -9.41 4.34
CA MET A 47 4.55 -10.83 4.05
C MET A 47 4.51 -11.12 2.54
N SER A 48 3.65 -10.45 1.78
CA SER A 48 3.57 -10.64 0.33
C SER A 48 4.84 -10.19 -0.40
N PHE A 49 5.59 -9.23 0.14
CA PHE A 49 6.81 -8.72 -0.49
C PHE A 49 8.07 -9.45 -0.02
N THR A 50 8.12 -9.80 1.25
CA THR A 50 9.33 -10.36 1.89
C THR A 50 9.30 -11.87 2.03
N SER A 51 8.14 -12.50 1.83
CA SER A 51 7.91 -13.94 2.03
C SER A 51 8.26 -14.46 3.44
N VAL A 52 8.31 -13.58 4.46
CA VAL A 52 8.60 -14.00 5.83
C VAL A 52 7.35 -14.45 6.58
N ASP A 53 7.57 -15.21 7.66
CA ASP A 53 6.49 -15.61 8.58
C ASP A 53 5.79 -14.41 9.23
N ARG A 54 4.51 -14.60 9.58
CA ARG A 54 3.69 -13.59 10.26
C ARG A 54 4.35 -13.06 11.53
N ASN A 55 4.94 -13.92 12.36
CA ASN A 55 5.56 -13.49 13.61
C ASN A 55 6.82 -12.65 13.37
N ALA A 56 7.59 -12.98 12.34
CA ALA A 56 8.73 -12.17 11.91
C ALA A 56 8.26 -10.81 11.37
N ALA A 57 7.23 -10.80 10.51
CA ALA A 57 6.61 -9.59 9.99
C ALA A 57 6.14 -8.64 11.10
N ILE A 58 5.47 -9.18 12.12
CA ILE A 58 5.00 -8.39 13.28
C ILE A 58 6.16 -7.73 14.02
N ARG A 59 7.28 -8.44 14.21
CA ARG A 59 8.46 -7.88 14.91
C ARG A 59 9.06 -6.70 14.14
N VAL A 60 9.18 -6.83 12.82
CA VAL A 60 9.70 -5.77 11.96
C VAL A 60 8.71 -4.59 11.94
N LEU A 61 7.44 -4.84 11.64
CA LEU A 61 6.41 -3.81 11.54
C LEU A 61 6.24 -2.99 12.84
N LYS A 62 6.45 -3.59 14.01
CA LYS A 62 6.45 -2.85 15.29
C LYS A 62 7.51 -1.74 15.31
N SER A 63 8.70 -1.99 14.80
CA SER A 63 9.79 -1.00 14.72
C SER A 63 9.54 0.07 13.66
N HIS A 64 8.74 -0.24 12.64
CA HIS A 64 8.38 0.66 11.55
C HIS A 64 6.98 1.26 11.69
N ASN A 65 6.46 1.34 12.91
CA ASN A 65 5.17 1.97 13.21
C ASN A 65 3.99 1.40 12.39
N TRP A 66 4.06 0.11 12.05
CA TRP A 66 3.12 -0.63 11.18
C TRP A 66 3.05 -0.15 9.73
N ASP A 67 4.10 0.50 9.24
CA ASP A 67 4.24 0.87 7.83
C ASP A 67 4.92 -0.26 7.05
N ALA A 68 4.14 -0.97 6.22
CA ALA A 68 4.66 -2.03 5.37
C ALA A 68 5.62 -1.52 4.29
N GLN A 69 5.39 -0.33 3.74
CA GLN A 69 6.25 0.22 2.69
C GLN A 69 7.61 0.60 3.26
N THR A 70 7.61 1.29 4.40
CA THR A 70 8.86 1.65 5.08
C THR A 70 9.61 0.40 5.54
N ALA A 71 8.91 -0.62 6.06
CA ALA A 71 9.52 -1.86 6.51
C ALA A 71 10.13 -2.72 5.37
N VAL A 72 9.53 -2.75 4.17
CA VAL A 72 10.07 -3.52 3.03
C VAL A 72 11.36 -2.89 2.47
N ASN A 73 11.51 -1.57 2.61
CA ASN A 73 12.67 -0.82 2.12
C ASN A 73 13.76 -0.62 3.19
N ALA A 74 13.54 -1.12 4.41
CA ALA A 74 14.50 -1.10 5.51
C ALA A 74 15.41 -2.33 5.45
#